data_AF-A0A962C2A9-F1
#
_entry.id   AF-A0A962C2A9-F1
#
_cell.length_a   1.000
_cell.length_b   1.000
_cell.length_c   1.000
_cell.angle_alpha   90.00
_cell.angle_beta   90.00
_cell.angle_gamma   90.00
#
_symmetry.space_group_name_H-M   'P 1'
#
loop_
_entity.id
_entity.type
_entity.pdbx_description
1 polymer ?
#
loop_
_entity_poly.entity_id
_entity_poly.type
_entity_poly.pdbx_seq_one_letter_code
_entity_poly.pdbx_strand_id
1 'polypeptide(L)'
;MLLSRHIRLLVAFDHRHVFVDPNPDSEASFVERERVFNLPRSTWEDYDPKLISAGGGIFARSLKSIDISPEMRAVLGLGADVAHLTPAELINAALKAPVDLIYNGGIGTYVKATSETHADVGDRANNAIRVNGNELRCRIIGEGGNLGMTQRGRIEAARNGVILNTDFIDNSAGVDTSDHEVNIKILLNDAMAHGQLDVASRKALLQEMTDEVAELVLHDNIRQNQALSLMERMSVSRIGSEQHFIRVLEGEGRLDRQIEYLPSDAEFAERKARGEGLTRPELSVLLSYAKMSVYGQLLDSNVPEDPFLSAELKRYFPKPLQERFAANMERHRLKREIIATAITNSMVNRMGATFLLRMQEDTGASASQVAKAYSIARVLADARTLWAGIDAVNLTVPKQAQLDALALVWTQLRSMTRWLLNLPGEDLDIAASVKRFGAGIEALRSSLGQALSEPDRAEYAEARAQWMDQGFGQELAEKLAALPFQTSVLDIVRVALDKELAVPDVARTYFGLGGALHLSWLAHRVNELPVEGRWHALARGSLLDELRARQSALVAQVLASGQGSSEQRLATWLKRDDSGLRFTLAMLDELRGQREMDYPTASVALQRVGQLVAHAG
;
A
#
# COMPACT_ATOMS: atom_id res chain seq x y z
N MET A 1 -11.46 13.29 20.35
CA MET A 1 -12.54 13.22 19.33
C MET A 1 -13.05 14.63 18.95
N LEU A 2 -12.16 15.60 18.70
CA LEU A 2 -12.52 16.97 18.28
C LEU A 2 -12.18 17.26 16.81
N LEU A 3 -11.70 16.25 16.08
CA LEU A 3 -11.35 16.37 14.65
C LEU A 3 -12.57 16.22 13.72
N SER A 4 -13.77 16.02 14.26
CA SER A 4 -15.01 15.96 13.49
C SER A 4 -16.19 16.49 14.31
N ARG A 5 -16.94 17.41 13.71
CA ARG A 5 -18.20 17.97 14.25
C ARG A 5 -19.39 17.03 14.08
N HIS A 6 -19.24 15.95 13.31
CA HIS A 6 -20.33 15.01 13.00
C HIS A 6 -20.38 13.80 13.95
N ILE A 7 -19.41 13.65 14.86
CA ILE A 7 -19.40 12.55 15.82
C ILE A 7 -20.57 12.69 16.79
N ARG A 8 -21.42 11.66 16.83
CA ARG A 8 -22.43 11.43 17.86
C ARG A 8 -21.87 10.47 18.90
N LEU A 9 -21.37 11.00 20.02
CA LEU A 9 -20.78 10.19 21.08
C LEU A 9 -21.89 9.53 21.91
N LEU A 10 -22.15 8.25 21.65
CA LEU A 10 -23.26 7.53 22.29
C LEU A 10 -22.90 7.01 23.68
N VAL A 11 -21.69 6.47 23.82
CA VAL A 11 -21.18 5.94 25.10
C VAL A 11 -19.72 6.29 25.24
N ALA A 12 -19.32 6.64 26.46
CA ALA A 12 -17.93 6.69 26.87
C ALA A 12 -17.81 6.19 28.31
N PHE A 13 -16.65 5.67 28.69
CA PHE A 13 -16.40 5.27 30.06
C PHE A 13 -14.95 5.52 30.44
N ASP A 14 -14.71 5.73 31.73
CA ASP A 14 -13.38 5.79 32.32
C ASP A 14 -13.35 4.94 33.61
N HIS A 15 -12.39 5.19 34.49
CA HIS A 15 -12.28 4.47 35.77
C HIS A 15 -13.34 4.89 36.81
N ARG A 16 -14.09 5.97 36.57
CA ARG A 16 -15.05 6.59 37.50
C ARG A 16 -16.49 6.49 37.01
N HIS A 17 -16.73 6.75 35.72
CA HIS A 17 -18.05 6.98 35.17
C HIS A 17 -18.30 6.19 33.88
N VAL A 18 -19.58 5.95 33.60
CA VAL A 18 -20.11 5.57 32.29
C VAL A 18 -21.04 6.68 31.83
N PHE A 19 -20.69 7.35 30.74
CA PHE A 19 -21.49 8.35 30.05
C PHE A 19 -22.32 7.65 28.97
N VAL A 20 -23.63 7.94 28.91
CA VAL A 20 -24.53 7.45 27.87
C VAL A 20 -25.41 8.60 27.36
N ASP A 21 -25.38 8.85 26.06
CA ASP A 21 -26.26 9.78 25.37
C ASP A 21 -26.96 9.04 24.20
N PRO A 22 -28.24 8.68 24.32
CA PRO A 22 -28.92 7.87 23.30
C PRO A 22 -29.09 8.53 21.93
N ASN A 23 -29.18 9.86 21.88
CA ASN A 23 -29.42 10.63 20.66
C ASN A 23 -28.79 12.04 20.74
N PRO A 24 -27.45 12.13 20.79
CA PRO A 24 -26.75 13.40 20.90
C PRO A 24 -26.96 14.26 19.64
N ASP A 25 -27.18 15.56 19.85
CA ASP A 25 -27.00 16.54 18.78
C ASP A 25 -25.51 16.74 18.51
N SER A 26 -25.08 16.52 17.27
CA SER A 26 -23.65 16.46 16.95
C SER A 26 -22.96 17.82 17.11
N GLU A 27 -23.65 18.93 16.82
CA GLU A 27 -23.08 20.27 16.89
C GLU A 27 -23.00 20.76 18.34
N ALA A 28 -24.11 20.66 19.10
CA ALA A 28 -24.13 21.06 20.51
C ALA A 28 -23.17 20.21 21.35
N SER A 29 -23.16 18.88 21.15
CA SER A 29 -22.23 17.99 21.85
C SER A 29 -20.77 18.19 21.43
N PHE A 30 -20.49 18.69 20.22
CA PHE A 30 -19.14 19.06 19.82
C PHE A 30 -18.63 20.25 20.65
N VAL A 31 -19.41 21.33 20.71
CA VAL A 31 -19.06 22.53 21.49
C VAL A 31 -18.83 22.17 22.96
N GLU A 32 -19.68 21.30 23.51
CA GLU A 32 -19.53 20.88 24.91
C GLU A 32 -18.30 19.99 25.13
N ARG A 33 -18.02 19.02 24.24
CA ARG A 33 -16.78 18.23 24.31
C ARG A 33 -15.54 19.10 24.21
N GLU A 34 -15.54 20.13 23.37
CA GLU A 34 -14.44 21.09 23.26
C GLU A 34 -14.27 21.89 24.56
N ARG A 35 -15.37 22.36 25.16
CA ARG A 35 -15.33 23.04 26.46
C ARG A 35 -14.74 22.15 27.55
N VAL A 36 -15.22 20.91 27.68
CA VAL A 36 -14.74 19.94 28.68
C VAL A 36 -13.27 19.57 28.44
N PHE A 37 -12.85 19.44 27.17
CA PHE A 37 -11.46 19.16 26.81
C PHE A 37 -10.50 20.29 27.21
N ASN A 38 -10.92 21.55 27.09
CA ASN A 38 -10.11 22.72 27.43
C ASN A 38 -10.04 23.03 28.93
N LEU A 39 -10.72 22.26 29.78
CA LEU A 39 -10.59 22.40 31.23
C LEU A 39 -9.19 21.92 31.69
N PRO A 40 -8.56 22.58 32.68
CA PRO A 40 -7.27 22.13 33.22
C PRO A 40 -7.28 20.69 33.75
N ARG A 41 -8.43 20.25 34.26
CA ARG A 41 -8.76 18.88 34.64
C ARG A 41 -10.22 18.66 34.31
N SER A 42 -10.55 17.51 33.74
CA SER A 42 -11.92 17.15 33.42
C SER A 42 -12.27 15.72 33.83
N THR A 43 -13.56 15.50 34.06
CA THR A 43 -14.25 14.22 34.27
C THR A 43 -15.56 14.27 33.49
N TRP A 44 -16.19 13.12 33.25
CA TRP A 44 -17.51 13.08 32.62
C TRP A 44 -18.56 13.91 33.38
N GLU A 45 -18.48 14.01 34.71
CA GLU A 45 -19.37 14.87 35.51
C GLU A 45 -19.29 16.37 35.16
N ASP A 46 -18.22 16.82 34.48
CA ASP A 46 -18.12 18.20 34.02
C ASP A 46 -18.97 18.47 32.76
N TYR A 47 -19.49 17.43 32.11
CA TYR A 47 -20.36 17.54 30.93
C TYR A 47 -21.76 18.03 31.34
N ASP A 48 -22.28 19.06 30.67
CA ASP A 48 -23.59 19.64 30.98
C ASP A 48 -24.72 18.60 30.79
N PRO A 49 -25.39 18.17 31.89
CA PRO A 49 -26.44 17.17 31.81
C PRO A 49 -27.65 17.61 30.97
N LYS A 50 -27.85 18.92 30.77
CA LYS A 50 -28.94 19.44 29.93
C LYS A 50 -28.73 19.16 28.44
N LEU A 51 -27.49 18.87 28.03
CA LEU A 51 -27.15 18.54 26.65
C LEU A 51 -27.21 17.02 26.37
N ILE A 52 -27.39 16.20 27.41
CA ILE A 52 -27.60 14.76 27.26
C ILE A 52 -29.06 14.52 26.86
N SER A 53 -29.27 13.74 25.80
CA SER A 53 -30.63 13.46 25.32
C SER A 53 -31.46 12.63 26.32
N ALA A 54 -32.77 12.63 26.12
CA ALA A 54 -33.72 11.93 26.98
C ALA A 54 -33.36 10.45 27.15
N GLY A 55 -33.42 9.97 28.40
CA GLY A 55 -33.05 8.61 28.76
C GLY A 55 -31.55 8.39 28.94
N GLY A 56 -30.69 9.36 28.61
CA GLY A 56 -29.25 9.32 28.86
C GLY A 56 -28.84 9.71 30.29
N GLY A 57 -27.55 9.64 30.57
CA GLY A 57 -26.98 10.11 31.83
C GLY A 57 -25.52 9.77 32.04
N ILE A 58 -25.00 10.15 33.21
CA ILE A 58 -23.65 9.86 33.67
C ILE A 58 -23.76 9.06 34.96
N PHE A 59 -23.20 7.86 34.95
CA PHE A 59 -23.37 6.87 36.02
C PHE A 59 -22.04 6.54 36.66
N ALA A 60 -21.95 6.65 37.99
CA ALA A 60 -20.76 6.23 38.71
C ALA A 60 -20.57 4.71 38.61
N ARG A 61 -19.33 4.27 38.34
CA ARG A 61 -18.96 2.85 38.30
C ARG A 61 -19.06 2.14 39.64
N SER A 62 -19.20 2.90 40.74
CA SER A 62 -19.46 2.38 42.07
C SER A 62 -20.93 2.03 42.33
N LEU A 63 -21.86 2.36 41.43
CA LEU A 63 -23.27 1.99 41.57
C LEU A 63 -23.44 0.47 41.51
N LYS A 64 -24.38 -0.06 42.30
CA LYS A 64 -24.74 -1.48 42.26
C LYS A 64 -25.62 -1.82 41.07
N SER A 65 -26.38 -0.86 40.57
CA SER A 65 -27.36 -1.02 39.50
C SER A 65 -27.62 0.34 38.85
N ILE A 66 -27.90 0.33 37.55
CA ILE A 66 -28.29 1.47 36.72
C ILE A 66 -29.61 1.10 36.06
N ASP A 67 -30.60 1.99 36.14
CA ASP A 67 -31.87 1.84 35.44
C ASP A 67 -31.65 2.10 33.94
N ILE A 68 -32.08 1.15 33.11
CA ILE A 68 -31.90 1.23 31.66
C ILE A 68 -33.19 1.74 31.02
N SER A 69 -33.11 2.93 30.45
CA SER A 69 -34.23 3.55 29.77
C SER A 69 -34.56 2.84 28.44
N PRO A 70 -35.78 3.01 27.89
CA PRO A 70 -36.11 2.55 26.54
C PRO A 70 -35.14 3.06 25.46
N GLU A 71 -34.71 4.32 25.56
CA GLU A 71 -33.77 4.96 24.64
C GLU A 71 -32.38 4.33 24.71
N MET A 72 -31.88 4.05 25.92
CA MET A 72 -30.63 3.31 26.13
C MET A 72 -30.70 1.90 25.55
N ARG A 73 -31.80 1.18 25.77
CA ARG A 73 -31.99 -0.15 25.18
C ARG A 73 -31.90 -0.11 23.66
N ALA A 74 -32.57 0.87 23.04
CA ALA A 74 -32.59 1.01 21.59
C ALA A 74 -31.18 1.25 21.02
N VAL A 75 -30.44 2.22 21.57
CA VAL A 75 -29.11 2.59 21.05
C VAL A 75 -28.05 1.52 21.31
N LEU A 76 -28.14 0.81 22.44
CA LEU A 76 -27.22 -0.30 22.79
C LEU A 76 -27.62 -1.63 22.13
N GLY A 77 -28.81 -1.69 21.52
CA GLY A 77 -29.35 -2.92 20.92
C GLY A 77 -29.59 -4.02 21.95
N LEU A 78 -30.20 -3.65 23.09
CA LEU A 78 -30.58 -4.54 24.20
C LEU A 78 -32.03 -5.03 24.06
N GLY A 79 -32.35 -6.17 24.69
CA GLY A 79 -33.72 -6.71 24.75
C GLY A 79 -34.68 -5.82 25.53
N ALA A 80 -35.97 -5.84 25.18
CA ALA A 80 -37.00 -4.99 25.77
C ALA A 80 -37.23 -5.22 27.28
N ASP A 81 -36.86 -6.40 27.76
CA ASP A 81 -36.93 -6.86 29.15
C ASP A 81 -35.77 -6.38 30.03
N VAL A 82 -34.71 -5.80 29.43
CA VAL A 82 -33.55 -5.30 30.18
C VAL A 82 -33.89 -3.98 30.87
N ALA A 83 -34.27 -4.06 32.15
CA ALA A 83 -34.63 -2.90 32.97
C ALA A 83 -33.47 -2.33 33.80
N HIS A 84 -32.50 -3.17 34.19
CA HIS A 84 -31.40 -2.79 35.07
C HIS A 84 -30.10 -3.49 34.65
N LEU A 85 -28.97 -2.80 34.76
CA LEU A 85 -27.63 -3.37 34.58
C LEU A 85 -26.68 -2.84 35.65
N THR A 86 -25.70 -3.66 36.04
CA THR A 86 -24.51 -3.15 36.75
C THR A 86 -23.67 -2.28 35.80
N PRO A 87 -22.80 -1.39 36.31
CA PRO A 87 -21.89 -0.62 35.46
C PRO A 87 -20.99 -1.49 34.57
N ALA A 88 -20.58 -2.67 35.04
CA ALA A 88 -19.78 -3.60 34.25
C ALA A 88 -20.57 -4.21 33.09
N GLU A 89 -21.81 -4.63 33.34
CA GLU A 89 -22.70 -5.13 32.27
C GLU A 89 -23.05 -4.04 31.26
N LEU A 90 -23.21 -2.78 31.70
CA LEU A 90 -23.43 -1.66 30.80
C LEU A 90 -22.22 -1.41 29.89
N ILE A 91 -20.98 -1.48 30.42
CA ILE A 91 -19.77 -1.36 29.59
C ILE A 91 -19.66 -2.56 28.62
N ASN A 92 -19.97 -3.77 29.07
CA ASN A 92 -20.00 -4.96 28.20
C ASN A 92 -21.01 -4.78 27.05
N ALA A 93 -22.22 -4.28 27.36
CA ALA A 93 -23.24 -3.98 26.36
C ALA A 93 -22.80 -2.86 25.40
N ALA A 94 -22.11 -1.84 25.90
CA ALA A 94 -21.58 -0.74 25.09
C ALA A 94 -20.53 -1.22 24.08
N LEU A 95 -19.62 -2.12 24.47
CA LEU A 95 -18.66 -2.74 23.54
C LEU A 95 -19.36 -3.56 22.45
N LYS A 96 -20.55 -4.09 22.72
CA LYS A 96 -21.38 -4.82 21.76
C LYS A 96 -22.37 -3.92 21.04
N ALA A 97 -22.39 -2.61 21.25
CA ALA A 97 -23.42 -1.74 20.66
C ALA A 97 -23.27 -1.67 19.13
N PRO A 98 -24.39 -1.56 18.38
CA PRO A 98 -24.37 -1.43 16.92
C PRO A 98 -24.00 0.00 16.50
N VAL A 99 -22.71 0.35 16.60
CA VAL A 99 -22.19 1.69 16.34
C VAL A 99 -21.27 1.74 15.10
N ASP A 100 -21.01 2.92 14.54
CA ASP A 100 -20.07 3.02 13.43
C ASP A 100 -18.62 2.83 13.88
N LEU A 101 -18.23 3.39 15.03
CA LEU A 101 -16.85 3.43 15.51
C LEU A 101 -16.77 3.10 17.00
N ILE A 102 -15.89 2.16 17.35
CA ILE A 102 -15.32 2.06 18.70
C ILE A 102 -13.90 2.61 18.64
N TYR A 103 -13.64 3.64 19.45
CA TYR A 103 -12.29 4.17 19.62
C TYR A 103 -11.77 3.76 21.00
N ASN A 104 -10.75 2.93 21.04
CA ASN A 104 -10.14 2.52 22.29
C ASN A 104 -8.99 3.45 22.65
N GLY A 105 -9.22 4.40 23.55
CA GLY A 105 -8.18 5.26 24.14
C GLY A 105 -7.81 4.87 25.58
N GLY A 106 -8.30 3.73 26.07
CA GLY A 106 -8.11 3.28 27.45
C GLY A 106 -6.93 2.34 27.63
N ILE A 107 -6.63 2.03 28.89
CA ILE A 107 -5.66 0.99 29.26
C ILE A 107 -6.43 -0.30 29.51
N GLY A 108 -5.95 -1.42 28.96
CA GLY A 108 -6.48 -2.76 29.20
C GLY A 108 -6.99 -3.45 27.95
N THR A 109 -7.23 -4.76 28.07
CA THR A 109 -7.64 -5.61 26.96
C THR A 109 -9.13 -5.95 27.06
N TYR A 110 -9.91 -5.28 26.22
CA TYR A 110 -11.39 -5.31 26.21
C TYR A 110 -11.98 -6.35 25.27
N VAL A 111 -11.20 -6.83 24.30
CA VAL A 111 -11.64 -7.83 23.32
C VAL A 111 -10.65 -8.98 23.23
N LYS A 112 -11.16 -10.21 23.21
CA LYS A 112 -10.41 -11.44 22.94
C LYS A 112 -11.08 -12.26 21.84
N ALA A 113 -10.49 -13.36 21.40
CA ALA A 113 -11.20 -14.34 20.59
C ALA A 113 -12.05 -15.28 21.47
N THR A 114 -13.06 -15.91 20.85
CA THR A 114 -13.81 -17.00 21.49
C THR A 114 -12.93 -18.18 21.90
N SER A 115 -11.83 -18.41 21.19
CA SER A 115 -10.85 -19.48 21.47
C SER A 115 -9.90 -19.17 22.63
N GLU A 116 -9.93 -17.95 23.19
CA GLU A 116 -9.11 -17.56 24.34
C GLU A 116 -9.97 -17.55 25.60
N THR A 117 -9.41 -17.98 26.73
CA THR A 117 -10.02 -17.79 28.05
C THR A 117 -9.69 -16.39 28.59
N HIS A 118 -10.42 -15.93 29.60
CA HIS A 118 -10.03 -14.69 30.29
C HIS A 118 -8.66 -14.78 30.97
N ALA A 119 -8.22 -15.99 31.36
CA ALA A 119 -6.93 -16.20 32.00
C ALA A 119 -5.77 -16.00 31.01
N ASP A 120 -5.95 -16.43 29.75
CA ASP A 120 -4.94 -16.30 28.69
C ASP A 120 -4.61 -14.84 28.37
N VAL A 121 -5.58 -13.92 28.52
CA VAL A 121 -5.41 -12.49 28.24
C VAL A 121 -4.51 -11.78 29.27
N GLY A 122 -4.42 -12.29 30.50
CA GLY A 122 -3.56 -11.70 31.55
C GLY A 122 -4.08 -10.41 32.20
N ASP A 123 -5.21 -9.86 31.75
CA ASP A 123 -5.82 -8.65 32.32
C ASP A 123 -7.08 -8.97 33.15
N ARG A 124 -6.91 -9.22 34.44
CA ARG A 124 -8.02 -9.57 35.34
C ARG A 124 -9.00 -8.42 35.59
N ALA A 125 -8.54 -7.17 35.51
CA ALA A 125 -9.36 -6.00 35.85
C ALA A 125 -10.52 -5.82 34.87
N ASN A 126 -10.32 -6.21 33.61
CA ASN A 126 -11.34 -6.11 32.57
C ASN A 126 -12.11 -7.40 32.29
N ASN A 127 -11.93 -8.46 33.10
CA ASN A 127 -12.63 -9.73 32.88
C ASN A 127 -14.16 -9.58 32.82
N ALA A 128 -14.75 -8.79 33.73
CA ALA A 128 -16.20 -8.60 33.82
C ALA A 128 -16.79 -7.80 32.66
N ILE A 129 -15.97 -7.06 31.91
CA ILE A 129 -16.43 -6.21 30.80
C ILE A 129 -15.99 -6.72 29.43
N ARG A 130 -14.99 -7.62 29.37
CA ARG A 130 -14.40 -8.12 28.12
C ARG A 130 -15.41 -8.87 27.25
N VAL A 131 -15.30 -8.67 25.95
CA VAL A 131 -16.13 -9.31 24.92
C VAL A 131 -15.28 -10.15 23.96
N ASN A 132 -15.92 -10.98 23.15
CA ASN A 132 -15.28 -11.67 22.04
C ASN A 132 -15.34 -10.82 20.76
N GLY A 133 -14.39 -11.03 19.86
CA GLY A 133 -14.31 -10.31 18.58
C GLY A 133 -15.54 -10.53 17.71
N ASN A 134 -16.13 -11.73 17.74
CA ASN A 134 -17.37 -12.04 17.03
C ASN A 134 -18.65 -11.44 17.65
N GLU A 135 -18.58 -10.88 18.86
CA GLU A 135 -19.71 -10.19 19.51
C GLU A 135 -19.75 -8.69 19.17
N LEU A 136 -18.69 -8.18 18.53
CA LEU A 136 -18.62 -6.79 18.10
C LEU A 136 -19.60 -6.55 16.95
N ARG A 137 -20.44 -5.52 17.13
CA ARG A 137 -21.39 -5.04 16.11
C ARG A 137 -20.99 -3.70 15.52
N CYS A 138 -19.81 -3.19 15.86
CA CYS A 138 -19.30 -1.95 15.31
C CYS A 138 -18.77 -2.12 13.89
N ARG A 139 -18.81 -1.08 13.06
CA ARG A 139 -18.21 -1.14 11.72
C ARG A 139 -16.69 -1.01 11.73
N ILE A 140 -16.16 -0.12 12.58
CA ILE A 140 -14.74 0.23 12.63
C ILE A 140 -14.25 0.21 14.08
N ILE A 141 -13.02 -0.28 14.28
CA ILE A 141 -12.26 -0.08 15.52
C ILE A 141 -11.01 0.72 15.22
N GLY A 142 -10.74 1.75 16.03
CA GLY A 142 -9.44 2.41 16.11
C GLY A 142 -8.82 2.23 17.49
N GLU A 143 -7.61 1.68 17.55
CA GLU A 143 -6.87 1.48 18.81
C GLU A 143 -5.89 2.63 19.06
N GLY A 144 -6.33 3.64 19.82
CA GLY A 144 -5.44 4.71 20.31
C GLY A 144 -4.57 4.27 21.49
N GLY A 145 -5.05 3.37 22.35
CA GLY A 145 -4.29 2.73 23.41
C GLY A 145 -3.53 1.49 22.92
N ASN A 146 -2.61 0.99 23.76
CA ASN A 146 -1.91 -0.26 23.49
C ASN A 146 -2.70 -1.48 24.00
N LEU A 147 -2.67 -2.56 23.22
CA LEU A 147 -3.21 -3.89 23.54
C LEU A 147 -4.68 -3.85 23.99
N GLY A 148 -5.45 -3.00 23.32
CA GLY A 148 -6.89 -2.89 23.51
C GLY A 148 -7.64 -4.19 23.23
N MET A 149 -7.07 -4.98 22.34
CA MET A 149 -7.56 -6.27 21.90
C MET A 149 -6.41 -7.28 21.87
N THR A 150 -6.68 -8.56 22.10
CA THR A 150 -5.72 -9.62 21.75
C THR A 150 -5.61 -9.71 20.22
N GLN A 151 -4.47 -10.20 19.71
CA GLN A 151 -4.29 -10.37 18.27
C GLN A 151 -5.34 -11.33 17.68
N ARG A 152 -5.64 -12.44 18.38
CA ARG A 152 -6.71 -13.36 17.96
C ARG A 152 -8.09 -12.69 17.96
N GLY A 153 -8.38 -11.85 18.96
CA GLY A 153 -9.60 -11.06 19.02
C GLY A 153 -9.75 -10.11 17.84
N ARG A 154 -8.65 -9.48 17.40
CA ARG A 154 -8.63 -8.65 16.19
C ARG A 154 -8.94 -9.45 14.93
N ILE A 155 -8.31 -10.62 14.78
CA ILE A 155 -8.53 -11.51 13.64
C ILE A 155 -9.99 -12.01 13.60
N GLU A 156 -10.54 -12.38 14.75
CA GLU A 156 -11.95 -12.81 14.86
C GLU A 156 -12.92 -11.67 14.50
N ALA A 157 -12.68 -10.45 15.00
CA ALA A 157 -13.46 -9.27 14.66
C ALA A 157 -13.38 -8.95 13.15
N ALA A 158 -12.18 -8.99 12.57
CA ALA A 158 -11.96 -8.76 11.14
C ALA A 158 -12.72 -9.77 10.27
N ARG A 159 -12.69 -11.05 10.65
CA ARG A 159 -13.45 -12.12 9.99
C ARG A 159 -14.96 -11.94 10.13
N ASN A 160 -15.42 -11.27 11.18
CA ASN A 160 -16.82 -10.90 11.39
C ASN A 160 -17.22 -9.58 10.70
N GLY A 161 -16.35 -9.02 9.85
CA GLY A 161 -16.64 -7.82 9.05
C GLY A 161 -16.31 -6.48 9.73
N VAL A 162 -15.67 -6.49 10.90
CA VAL A 162 -15.17 -5.26 11.54
C VAL A 162 -13.91 -4.79 10.82
N ILE A 163 -13.82 -3.50 10.50
CA ILE A 163 -12.63 -2.89 9.90
C ILE A 163 -11.71 -2.41 11.02
N LEU A 164 -10.51 -2.98 11.10
CA LEU A 164 -9.51 -2.63 12.10
C LEU A 164 -8.10 -3.01 11.66
N ASN A 165 -7.11 -2.33 12.20
CA ASN A 165 -5.70 -2.73 12.12
C ASN A 165 -5.26 -3.27 13.50
N THR A 166 -3.96 -3.19 13.80
CA THR A 166 -3.41 -3.32 15.15
C THR A 166 -3.12 -1.94 15.75
N ASP A 167 -3.06 -1.88 17.07
CA ASP A 167 -2.64 -0.72 17.85
C ASP A 167 -1.36 -0.05 17.35
N PHE A 168 -0.29 -0.81 17.08
CA PHE A 168 0.98 -0.25 16.59
C PHE A 168 0.90 0.36 15.19
N ILE A 169 -0.23 0.21 14.48
CA ILE A 169 -0.54 0.98 13.27
C ILE A 169 -1.34 2.22 13.64
N ASP A 170 -2.41 2.06 14.43
CA ASP A 170 -3.40 3.11 14.71
C ASP A 170 -2.87 4.20 15.66
N ASN A 171 -1.96 3.86 16.58
CA ASN A 171 -1.38 4.78 17.57
C ASN A 171 0.07 5.20 17.27
N SER A 172 0.58 4.86 16.08
CA SER A 172 1.99 5.04 15.74
C SER A 172 2.45 6.51 15.66
N ALA A 173 1.52 7.45 15.50
CA ALA A 173 1.81 8.88 15.45
C ALA A 173 2.59 9.42 16.66
N GLY A 174 2.39 8.85 17.86
CA GLY A 174 3.15 9.28 19.05
C GLY A 174 4.64 8.92 18.97
N VAL A 175 4.95 7.74 18.43
CA VAL A 175 6.33 7.28 18.22
C VAL A 175 6.99 8.09 17.10
N ASP A 176 6.27 8.30 16.00
CA ASP A 176 6.72 9.08 14.85
C ASP A 176 7.01 10.55 15.23
N THR A 177 6.11 11.19 15.99
CA THR A 177 6.35 12.53 16.55
C THR A 177 7.63 12.58 17.38
N SER A 178 7.87 11.55 18.19
CA SER A 178 9.06 11.49 19.04
C SER A 178 10.35 11.31 18.22
N ASP A 179 10.31 10.54 17.14
CA ASP A 179 11.44 10.38 16.21
C ASP A 179 11.82 11.71 15.57
N HIS A 180 10.83 12.44 15.02
CA HIS A 180 11.03 13.78 14.49
C HIS A 180 11.61 14.73 15.54
N GLU A 181 11.04 14.75 16.75
CA GLU A 181 11.50 15.59 17.85
C GLU A 181 12.98 15.34 18.19
N VAL A 182 13.38 14.07 18.34
CA VAL A 182 14.76 13.68 18.67
C VAL A 182 15.72 14.08 17.56
N ASN A 183 15.39 13.78 16.31
CA ASN A 183 16.26 14.10 15.16
C ASN A 183 16.41 15.62 14.96
N ILE A 184 15.33 16.39 15.12
CA ILE A 184 15.39 17.85 15.08
C ILE A 184 16.26 18.38 16.22
N LYS A 185 16.13 17.85 17.44
CA LYS A 185 16.96 18.27 18.58
C LYS A 185 18.44 17.97 18.34
N ILE A 186 18.78 16.82 17.77
CA ILE A 186 20.17 16.47 17.43
C ILE A 186 20.73 17.47 16.42
N LEU A 187 19.98 17.76 15.34
CA LEU A 187 20.37 18.74 14.33
C LEU A 187 20.59 20.14 14.91
N LEU A 188 19.64 20.65 15.71
CA LEU A 188 19.72 22.00 16.26
C LEU A 188 20.81 22.11 17.34
N ASN A 189 21.07 21.04 18.11
CA ASN A 189 22.18 21.03 19.06
C ASN A 189 23.55 21.17 18.36
N ASP A 190 23.74 20.55 17.18
CA ASP A 190 24.95 20.76 16.36
C ASP A 190 25.08 22.22 15.92
N ALA A 191 24.00 22.82 15.43
CA ALA A 191 23.99 24.24 15.03
C ALA A 191 24.32 25.18 16.20
N MET A 192 23.77 24.91 17.39
CA MET A 192 24.08 25.67 18.61
C MET A 192 25.56 25.53 19.01
N ALA A 193 26.12 24.32 18.95
CA ALA A 193 27.52 24.06 19.29
C ALA A 193 28.50 24.83 18.37
N HIS A 194 28.09 25.11 17.13
CA HIS A 194 28.85 25.92 16.17
C HIS A 194 28.50 27.42 16.20
N GLY A 195 27.71 27.88 17.18
CA GLY A 195 27.32 29.28 17.34
C GLY A 195 26.37 29.81 16.27
N GLN A 196 25.71 28.93 15.51
CA GLN A 196 24.80 29.29 14.42
C GLN A 196 23.37 29.56 14.91
N LEU A 197 23.04 29.15 16.13
CA LEU A 197 21.72 29.26 16.72
C LEU A 197 21.83 29.48 18.23
N ASP A 198 21.06 30.43 18.78
CA ASP A 198 20.95 30.62 20.23
C ASP A 198 19.71 29.91 20.81
N VAL A 199 19.60 29.91 22.14
CA VAL A 199 18.50 29.24 22.86
C VAL A 199 17.14 29.85 22.55
N ALA A 200 17.05 31.18 22.38
CA ALA A 200 15.80 31.87 22.14
C ALA A 200 15.31 31.60 20.71
N SER A 201 16.19 31.73 19.72
CA SER A 201 15.92 31.39 18.31
C SER A 201 15.56 29.92 18.15
N ARG A 202 16.19 29.00 18.89
CA ARG A 202 15.81 27.59 18.90
C ARG A 202 14.36 27.38 19.35
N LYS A 203 13.93 28.03 20.43
CA LYS A 203 12.55 27.90 20.92
C LYS A 203 11.54 28.43 19.92
N ALA A 204 11.82 29.59 19.33
CA ALA A 204 10.96 30.17 18.29
C ALA A 204 10.86 29.24 17.07
N LEU A 205 11.98 28.66 16.64
CA LEU A 205 12.02 27.74 15.51
C LEU A 205 11.24 26.44 15.77
N LEU A 206 11.34 25.86 16.98
CA LEU A 206 10.56 24.68 17.37
C LEU A 206 9.06 24.98 17.35
N GLN A 207 8.64 26.19 17.75
CA GLN A 207 7.25 26.60 17.68
C GLN A 207 6.79 26.78 16.23
N GLU A 208 7.59 27.43 15.39
CA GLU A 208 7.34 27.67 13.95
C GLU A 208 7.06 26.36 13.18
N MET A 209 7.73 25.25 13.51
CA MET A 209 7.63 23.99 12.78
C MET A 209 6.52 23.03 13.25
N THR A 210 5.76 23.39 14.29
CA THR A 210 4.82 22.46 14.95
C THR A 210 3.83 21.83 13.98
N ASP A 211 3.16 22.66 13.15
CA ASP A 211 2.13 22.20 12.22
C ASP A 211 2.74 21.34 11.10
N GLU A 212 3.92 21.70 10.60
CA GLU A 212 4.59 20.92 9.55
C GLU A 212 5.07 19.55 10.06
N VAL A 213 5.55 19.46 11.30
CA VAL A 213 5.88 18.14 11.91
C VAL A 213 4.61 17.29 12.02
N ALA A 214 3.48 17.87 12.43
CA ALA A 214 2.22 17.15 12.47
C ALA A 214 1.79 16.65 11.08
N GLU A 215 1.95 17.47 10.04
CA GLU A 215 1.67 17.06 8.65
C GLU A 215 2.56 15.90 8.19
N LEU A 216 3.86 15.94 8.50
CA LEU A 216 4.80 14.86 8.16
C LEU A 216 4.38 13.53 8.81
N VAL A 217 4.05 13.57 10.10
CA VAL A 217 3.60 12.40 10.88
C VAL A 217 2.28 11.84 10.34
N LEU A 218 1.29 12.71 10.10
CA LEU A 218 -0.01 12.29 9.56
C LEU A 218 0.15 11.65 8.18
N HIS A 219 1.04 12.20 7.36
CA HIS A 219 1.28 11.70 6.03
C HIS A 219 1.95 10.32 6.02
N ASP A 220 2.87 10.01 6.95
CA ASP A 220 3.39 8.64 7.08
C ASP A 220 2.29 7.65 7.53
N ASN A 221 1.48 8.04 8.50
CA ASN A 221 0.36 7.24 9.02
C ASN A 221 -0.71 6.96 7.96
N ILE A 222 -1.05 7.95 7.13
CA ILE A 222 -1.97 7.79 5.99
C ILE A 222 -1.42 6.76 5.01
N ARG A 223 -0.13 6.89 4.64
CA ARG A 223 0.51 5.97 3.69
C ARG A 223 0.58 4.54 4.20
N GLN A 224 0.86 4.36 5.49
CA GLN A 224 0.86 3.03 6.12
C GLN A 224 -0.53 2.37 6.03
N ASN A 225 -1.61 3.12 6.28
CA ASN A 225 -2.97 2.63 6.14
C ASN A 225 -3.39 2.33 4.69
N GLN A 226 -2.92 3.15 3.74
CA GLN A 226 -3.09 2.89 2.30
C GLN A 226 -2.37 1.59 1.89
N ALA A 227 -1.15 1.37 2.38
CA ALA A 227 -0.38 0.14 2.13
C ALA A 227 -1.16 -1.10 2.57
N LEU A 228 -1.72 -1.08 3.78
CA LEU A 228 -2.54 -2.18 4.30
C LEU A 228 -3.80 -2.41 3.48
N SER A 229 -4.44 -1.35 3.00
CA SER A 229 -5.64 -1.46 2.16
C SER A 229 -5.33 -2.06 0.79
N LEU A 230 -4.17 -1.70 0.21
CA LEU A 230 -3.71 -2.30 -1.04
C LEU A 230 -3.30 -3.77 -0.83
N MET A 231 -2.60 -4.09 0.26
CA MET A 231 -2.25 -5.46 0.63
C MET A 231 -3.49 -6.33 0.84
N GLU A 232 -4.49 -5.84 1.58
CA GLU A 232 -5.76 -6.52 1.81
C GLU A 232 -6.48 -6.83 0.48
N ARG A 233 -6.55 -5.84 -0.43
CA ARG A 233 -7.15 -6.04 -1.75
C ARG A 233 -6.43 -7.13 -2.56
N MET A 234 -5.11 -7.26 -2.41
CA MET A 234 -4.32 -8.24 -3.15
C MET A 234 -4.16 -9.58 -2.42
N SER A 235 -4.61 -9.66 -1.17
CA SER A 235 -4.32 -10.73 -0.20
C SER A 235 -4.69 -12.12 -0.73
N VAL A 236 -5.89 -12.29 -1.28
CA VAL A 236 -6.32 -13.58 -1.88
C VAL A 236 -5.38 -14.03 -3.01
N SER A 237 -5.07 -13.13 -3.94
CA SER A 237 -4.21 -13.44 -5.09
C SER A 237 -2.73 -13.62 -4.71
N ARG A 238 -2.33 -13.12 -3.53
CA ARG A 238 -0.94 -13.10 -3.05
C ARG A 238 -0.70 -13.90 -1.78
N ILE A 239 -1.67 -14.67 -1.30
CA ILE A 239 -1.57 -15.44 -0.07
C ILE A 239 -0.34 -16.37 -0.05
N GLY A 240 0.00 -16.97 -1.19
CA GLY A 240 1.21 -17.80 -1.32
C GLY A 240 2.52 -17.01 -1.19
N SER A 241 2.53 -15.73 -1.55
CA SER A 241 3.68 -14.84 -1.32
C SER A 241 3.79 -14.39 0.13
N GLU A 242 2.66 -14.17 0.80
CA GLU A 242 2.63 -13.86 2.23
C GLU A 242 3.07 -15.06 3.07
N GLN A 243 2.57 -16.26 2.77
CA GLN A 243 3.01 -17.51 3.40
C GLN A 243 4.52 -17.74 3.20
N HIS A 244 5.02 -17.53 1.97
CA HIS A 244 6.45 -17.66 1.69
C HIS A 244 7.29 -16.66 2.48
N PHE A 245 6.84 -15.41 2.57
CA PHE A 245 7.51 -14.37 3.35
C PHE A 245 7.61 -14.74 4.84
N ILE A 246 6.53 -15.26 5.43
CA ILE A 246 6.52 -15.77 6.81
C ILE A 246 7.59 -16.87 6.98
N ARG A 247 7.59 -17.87 6.09
CA ARG A 247 8.56 -18.98 6.16
C ARG A 247 10.01 -18.52 6.05
N VAL A 248 10.29 -17.52 5.21
CA VAL A 248 11.64 -16.95 5.08
C VAL A 248 12.05 -16.26 6.38
N LEU A 249 11.19 -15.42 6.95
CA LEU A 249 11.49 -14.73 8.21
C LEU A 249 11.67 -15.70 9.39
N GLU A 250 10.91 -16.80 9.44
CA GLU A 250 11.11 -17.87 10.42
C GLU A 250 12.43 -18.60 10.22
N GLY A 251 12.79 -18.91 8.97
CA GLY A 251 14.08 -19.52 8.63
C GLY A 251 15.28 -18.65 9.00
N GLU A 252 15.11 -17.32 8.97
CA GLU A 252 16.08 -16.33 9.45
C GLU A 252 16.06 -16.14 10.98
N GLY A 253 15.14 -16.78 11.71
CA GLY A 253 14.98 -16.61 13.15
C GLY A 253 14.43 -15.24 13.57
N ARG A 254 13.79 -14.51 12.64
CA ARG A 254 13.31 -13.14 12.84
C ARG A 254 11.85 -13.05 13.22
N LEU A 255 11.07 -14.06 12.87
CA LEU A 255 9.63 -14.15 13.12
C LEU A 255 9.35 -15.49 13.79
N ASP A 256 8.46 -15.49 14.79
CA ASP A 256 7.81 -16.69 15.29
C ASP A 256 6.32 -16.56 14.99
N ARG A 257 5.81 -17.36 14.04
CA ARG A 257 4.42 -17.24 13.60
C ARG A 257 3.42 -17.60 14.72
N GLN A 258 3.81 -18.42 15.70
CA GLN A 258 2.93 -18.82 16.81
C GLN A 258 2.75 -17.67 17.79
N ILE A 259 3.83 -16.94 18.09
CA ILE A 259 3.79 -15.74 18.96
C ILE A 259 2.94 -14.63 18.32
N GLU A 260 3.07 -14.46 17.01
CA GLU A 260 2.32 -13.44 16.26
C GLU A 260 0.90 -13.86 15.86
N TYR A 261 0.51 -15.11 16.19
CA TYR A 261 -0.78 -15.69 15.83
C TYR A 261 -1.07 -15.67 14.32
N LEU A 262 -0.03 -15.86 13.51
CA LEU A 262 -0.13 -15.98 12.06
C LEU A 262 -0.48 -17.43 11.66
N PRO A 263 -1.08 -17.65 10.48
CA PRO A 263 -1.58 -18.98 10.11
C PRO A 263 -0.46 -20.03 9.95
N SER A 264 -0.77 -21.25 10.38
CA SER A 264 -0.03 -22.45 10.03
C SER A 264 -0.16 -22.79 8.54
N ASP A 265 0.70 -23.68 8.06
CA ASP A 265 0.64 -24.12 6.65
C ASP A 265 -0.69 -24.82 6.30
N ALA A 266 -1.30 -25.53 7.25
CA ALA A 266 -2.61 -26.15 7.07
C ALA A 266 -3.73 -25.09 6.96
N GLU A 267 -3.70 -24.07 7.81
CA GLU A 267 -4.66 -22.96 7.74
C GLU A 267 -4.51 -22.14 6.46
N PHE A 268 -3.28 -21.92 5.98
CA PHE A 268 -3.04 -21.31 4.67
C PHE A 268 -3.66 -22.12 3.53
N ALA A 269 -3.52 -23.45 3.56
CA ALA A 269 -4.12 -24.32 2.56
C ALA A 269 -5.67 -24.27 2.60
N GLU A 270 -6.27 -24.28 3.79
CA GLU A 270 -7.72 -24.14 3.96
C GLU A 270 -8.23 -22.79 3.44
N ARG A 271 -7.58 -21.68 3.82
CA ARG A 271 -7.95 -20.34 3.35
C ARG A 271 -7.84 -20.23 1.82
N LYS A 272 -6.76 -20.75 1.23
CA LYS A 272 -6.59 -20.79 -0.22
C LYS A 272 -7.73 -21.55 -0.90
N ALA A 273 -8.14 -22.70 -0.37
CA ALA A 273 -9.26 -23.47 -0.90
C ALA A 273 -10.61 -22.74 -0.81
N ARG A 274 -10.78 -21.85 0.17
CA ARG A 274 -11.97 -21.00 0.34
C ARG A 274 -11.89 -19.65 -0.38
N GLY A 275 -10.78 -19.34 -1.05
CA GLY A 275 -10.57 -18.04 -1.70
C GLY A 275 -10.40 -16.88 -0.69
N GLU A 276 -9.89 -17.17 0.50
CA GLU A 276 -9.68 -16.19 1.58
C GLU A 276 -8.21 -15.76 1.66
N GLY A 277 -7.98 -14.50 2.02
CA GLY A 277 -6.65 -13.94 2.27
C GLY A 277 -6.30 -13.85 3.76
N LEU A 278 -5.19 -13.18 4.06
CA LEU A 278 -4.91 -12.61 5.39
C LEU A 278 -5.78 -11.38 5.66
N THR A 279 -6.18 -11.23 6.92
CA THR A 279 -6.90 -10.07 7.46
C THR A 279 -5.97 -8.89 7.70
N ARG A 280 -6.51 -7.67 7.81
CA ARG A 280 -5.70 -6.47 8.09
C ARG A 280 -4.81 -6.59 9.33
N PRO A 281 -5.25 -7.12 10.49
CA PRO A 281 -4.36 -7.31 11.64
C PRO A 281 -3.18 -8.25 11.37
N GLU A 282 -3.37 -9.30 10.55
CA GLU A 282 -2.29 -10.19 10.12
C GLU A 282 -1.33 -9.46 9.16
N LEU A 283 -1.88 -8.67 8.22
CA LEU A 283 -1.10 -7.87 7.29
C LEU A 283 -0.31 -6.74 7.98
N SER A 284 -0.83 -6.17 9.07
CA SER A 284 -0.14 -5.20 9.93
C SER A 284 1.14 -5.78 10.52
N VAL A 285 1.08 -7.02 10.99
CA VAL A 285 2.26 -7.76 11.46
C VAL A 285 3.27 -7.91 10.32
N LEU A 286 2.85 -8.43 9.15
CA LEU A 286 3.76 -8.61 8.02
C LEU A 286 4.40 -7.30 7.54
N LEU A 287 3.65 -6.20 7.54
CA LEU A 287 4.16 -4.89 7.17
C LEU A 287 5.26 -4.41 8.13
N SER A 288 5.08 -4.61 9.45
CA SER A 288 6.07 -4.26 10.48
C SER A 288 7.37 -5.05 10.30
N TYR A 289 7.27 -6.38 10.19
CA TYR A 289 8.43 -7.25 9.97
C TYR A 289 9.14 -6.94 8.65
N ALA A 290 8.40 -6.58 7.60
CA ALA A 290 8.99 -6.13 6.33
C ALA A 290 9.79 -4.84 6.50
N LYS A 291 9.26 -3.84 7.23
CA LYS A 291 10.00 -2.59 7.52
C LYS A 291 11.29 -2.89 8.28
N MET A 292 11.23 -3.72 9.32
CA MET A 292 12.42 -4.11 10.09
C MET A 292 13.45 -4.86 9.23
N SER A 293 12.99 -5.70 8.30
CA SER A 293 13.87 -6.44 7.38
C SER A 293 14.54 -5.55 6.35
N VAL A 294 13.74 -4.73 5.68
CA VAL A 294 14.22 -3.80 4.66
C VAL A 294 15.17 -2.79 5.30
N TYR A 295 14.81 -2.21 6.44
CA TYR A 295 15.63 -1.23 7.15
C TYR A 295 17.04 -1.77 7.44
N GLY A 296 17.14 -2.96 8.06
CA GLY A 296 18.44 -3.56 8.38
C GLY A 296 19.29 -3.79 7.13
N GLN A 297 18.71 -4.36 6.08
CA GLN A 297 19.42 -4.62 4.82
C GLN A 297 19.88 -3.33 4.11
N LEU A 298 19.08 -2.25 4.17
CA LEU A 298 19.45 -0.98 3.56
C LEU A 298 20.50 -0.25 4.40
N LEU A 299 20.39 -0.29 5.73
CA LEU A 299 21.36 0.31 6.64
C LEU A 299 22.72 -0.37 6.55
N ASP A 300 22.78 -1.68 6.32
CA ASP A 300 24.03 -2.44 6.13
C ASP A 300 24.61 -2.34 4.71
N SER A 301 24.03 -1.48 3.87
CA SER A 301 24.46 -1.28 2.48
C SER A 301 25.06 0.11 2.24
N ASN A 302 25.37 0.39 0.97
CA ASN A 302 25.80 1.70 0.47
C ASN A 302 24.64 2.61 0.02
N VAL A 303 23.39 2.21 0.26
CA VAL A 303 22.21 3.02 -0.07
C VAL A 303 22.23 4.41 0.60
N PRO A 304 22.61 4.55 1.89
CA PRO A 304 22.65 5.87 2.53
C PRO A 304 23.68 6.84 1.92
N GLU A 305 24.70 6.31 1.25
CA GLU A 305 25.76 7.08 0.57
C GLU A 305 25.41 7.43 -0.88
N ASP A 306 24.37 6.83 -1.46
CA ASP A 306 23.98 7.09 -2.83
C ASP A 306 23.56 8.56 -3.00
N PRO A 307 24.16 9.34 -3.92
CA PRO A 307 23.92 10.78 -4.03
C PRO A 307 22.46 11.17 -4.30
N PHE A 308 21.69 10.31 -4.97
CA PHE A 308 20.29 10.58 -5.24
C PHE A 308 19.42 10.27 -4.02
N LEU A 309 19.71 9.16 -3.34
CA LEU A 309 18.94 8.72 -2.17
C LEU A 309 19.26 9.52 -0.91
N SER A 310 20.47 10.06 -0.79
CA SER A 310 20.85 10.94 0.31
C SER A 310 20.00 12.21 0.37
N ALA A 311 19.38 12.62 -0.74
CA ALA A 311 18.45 13.73 -0.77
C ALA A 311 17.17 13.49 0.06
N GLU A 312 16.84 12.23 0.39
CA GLU A 312 15.73 11.92 1.29
C GLU A 312 16.01 12.41 2.73
N LEU A 313 17.29 12.60 3.12
CA LEU A 313 17.65 13.21 4.40
C LEU A 313 17.05 14.60 4.57
N LYS A 314 17.15 15.44 3.53
CA LYS A 314 16.61 16.81 3.59
C LYS A 314 15.09 16.78 3.67
N ARG A 315 14.45 15.91 2.89
CA ARG A 315 12.98 15.79 2.85
C ARG A 315 12.36 15.24 4.14
N TYR A 316 13.15 14.54 4.95
CA TYR A 316 12.72 14.09 6.27
C TYR A 316 12.46 15.27 7.23
N PHE A 317 13.26 16.34 7.14
CA PHE A 317 13.13 17.48 8.04
C PHE A 317 12.09 18.51 7.53
N PRO A 318 11.42 19.26 8.42
CA PRO A 318 10.58 20.41 8.06
C PRO A 318 11.29 21.45 7.18
N LYS A 319 10.58 22.09 6.26
CA LYS A 319 11.09 23.08 5.30
C LYS A 319 11.94 24.19 5.94
N PRO A 320 11.56 24.81 7.09
CA PRO A 320 12.40 25.82 7.73
C PRO A 320 13.81 25.30 8.06
N LEU A 321 13.94 23.99 8.35
CA LEU A 321 15.24 23.38 8.63
C LEU A 321 16.01 23.06 7.34
N GLN A 322 15.31 22.67 6.28
CA GLN A 322 15.93 22.36 4.98
C GLN A 322 16.72 23.55 4.45
N GLU A 323 16.16 24.75 4.52
CA GLU A 323 16.80 25.96 3.99
C GLU A 323 17.92 26.46 4.89
N ARG A 324 17.67 26.51 6.21
CA ARG A 324 18.57 27.15 7.19
C ARG A 324 19.72 26.24 7.65
N PHE A 325 19.52 24.91 7.62
CA PHE A 325 20.43 23.94 8.25
C PHE A 325 20.83 22.76 7.34
N ALA A 326 20.63 22.86 6.01
CA ALA A 326 21.04 21.80 5.07
C ALA A 326 22.49 21.33 5.24
N ALA A 327 23.43 22.24 5.52
CA ALA A 327 24.83 21.89 5.73
C ALA A 327 25.06 21.09 7.03
N ASN A 328 24.28 21.36 8.08
CA ASN A 328 24.33 20.61 9.34
C ASN A 328 23.73 19.21 9.18
N MET A 329 22.69 19.06 8.35
CA MET A 329 22.09 17.75 8.05
C MET A 329 23.11 16.76 7.50
N GLU A 330 24.03 17.21 6.63
CA GLU A 330 25.08 16.35 6.08
C GLU A 330 26.02 15.77 7.14
N ARG A 331 26.13 16.43 8.31
CA ARG A 331 26.90 15.98 9.49
C ARG A 331 26.05 15.33 10.56
N HIS A 332 24.75 15.12 10.30
CA HIS A 332 23.82 14.57 11.28
C HIS A 332 24.30 13.18 11.73
N ARG A 333 24.39 12.97 13.05
CA ARG A 333 24.93 11.72 13.62
C ARG A 333 24.13 10.48 13.22
N LEU A 334 22.83 10.65 12.97
CA LEU A 334 21.92 9.59 12.52
C LEU A 334 21.57 9.70 11.02
N LYS A 335 22.44 10.34 10.22
CA LYS A 335 22.18 10.55 8.79
C LYS A 335 21.86 9.24 8.07
N ARG A 336 22.63 8.18 8.33
CA ARG A 336 22.44 6.87 7.66
C ARG A 336 21.10 6.25 8.03
N GLU A 337 20.77 6.29 9.31
CA GLU A 337 19.54 5.74 9.89
C GLU A 337 18.31 6.46 9.36
N ILE A 338 18.32 7.80 9.32
CA ILE A 338 17.22 8.60 8.76
C ILE A 338 16.99 8.28 7.29
N ILE A 339 18.06 8.20 6.49
CA ILE A 339 17.96 7.88 5.06
C ILE A 339 17.41 6.45 4.87
N ALA A 340 17.93 5.47 5.61
CA ALA A 340 17.47 4.09 5.55
C ALA A 340 15.99 3.97 5.93
N THR A 341 15.54 4.66 6.99
CA THR A 341 14.13 4.72 7.39
C THR A 341 13.26 5.35 6.31
N ALA A 342 13.65 6.50 5.76
CA ALA A 342 12.88 7.18 4.72
C ALA A 342 12.69 6.33 3.45
N ILE A 343 13.74 5.63 3.02
CA ILE A 343 13.69 4.75 1.84
C ILE A 343 12.86 3.50 2.14
N THR A 344 13.03 2.91 3.34
CA THR A 344 12.23 1.78 3.81
C THR A 344 10.74 2.12 3.79
N ASN A 345 10.35 3.23 4.41
CA ASN A 345 8.96 3.68 4.43
C ASN A 345 8.45 3.99 3.02
N SER A 346 9.23 4.67 2.18
CA SER A 346 8.82 4.93 0.79
C SER A 346 8.56 3.65 0.01
N MET A 347 9.41 2.62 0.17
CA MET A 347 9.28 1.38 -0.59
C MET A 347 8.17 0.49 -0.02
N VAL A 348 8.20 0.23 1.28
CA VAL A 348 7.27 -0.71 1.94
C VAL A 348 5.84 -0.13 1.96
N ASN A 349 5.65 1.16 2.25
CA ASN A 349 4.31 1.77 2.27
C ASN A 349 3.69 1.88 0.86
N ARG A 350 4.47 1.76 -0.22
CA ARG A 350 3.94 1.79 -1.61
C ARG A 350 3.88 0.43 -2.27
N MET A 351 4.81 -0.47 -1.94
CA MET A 351 4.95 -1.77 -2.61
C MET A 351 4.52 -2.97 -1.75
N GLY A 352 4.28 -2.77 -0.45
CA GLY A 352 3.84 -3.82 0.48
C GLY A 352 4.96 -4.73 0.97
N ALA A 353 4.61 -5.61 1.91
CA ALA A 353 5.55 -6.39 2.71
C ALA A 353 6.47 -7.33 1.89
N THR A 354 5.94 -7.94 0.82
CA THR A 354 6.63 -9.02 0.11
C THR A 354 7.50 -8.53 -1.07
N PHE A 355 7.45 -7.23 -1.40
CA PHE A 355 8.04 -6.71 -2.63
C PHE A 355 9.56 -6.90 -2.71
N LEU A 356 10.30 -6.48 -1.66
CA LEU A 356 11.75 -6.56 -1.64
C LEU A 356 12.22 -8.01 -1.82
N LEU A 357 11.73 -8.92 -0.97
CA LEU A 357 12.08 -10.34 -1.01
C LEU A 357 11.82 -10.93 -2.41
N ARG A 358 10.66 -10.62 -3.02
CA ARG A 358 10.36 -11.10 -4.36
C ARG A 358 11.30 -10.57 -5.43
N MET A 359 11.67 -9.29 -5.38
CA MET A 359 12.67 -8.77 -6.32
C MET A 359 14.03 -9.43 -6.14
N GLN A 360 14.46 -9.70 -4.90
CA GLN A 360 15.71 -10.42 -4.63
C GLN A 360 15.66 -11.87 -5.15
N GLU A 361 14.60 -12.61 -4.85
CA GLU A 361 14.48 -14.01 -5.27
C GLU A 361 14.31 -14.18 -6.79
N ASP A 362 13.58 -13.25 -7.43
CA ASP A 362 13.28 -13.35 -8.84
C ASP A 362 14.45 -12.88 -9.74
N THR A 363 15.47 -12.21 -9.20
CA THR A 363 16.59 -11.61 -9.97
C THR A 363 17.98 -11.91 -9.42
N GLY A 364 18.09 -12.36 -8.16
CA GLY A 364 19.36 -12.50 -7.46
C GLY A 364 19.97 -11.18 -6.96
N ALA A 365 19.27 -10.05 -7.13
CA ALA A 365 19.76 -8.74 -6.73
C ALA A 365 19.79 -8.54 -5.20
N SER A 366 20.72 -7.71 -4.74
CA SER A 366 20.80 -7.25 -3.35
C SER A 366 19.70 -6.21 -3.03
N ALA A 367 19.44 -5.97 -1.74
CA ALA A 367 18.47 -4.95 -1.32
C ALA A 367 18.84 -3.54 -1.80
N SER A 368 20.15 -3.22 -1.86
CA SER A 368 20.64 -1.96 -2.42
C SER A 368 20.27 -1.80 -3.89
N GLN A 369 20.50 -2.84 -4.70
CA GLN A 369 20.14 -2.83 -6.12
C GLN A 369 18.62 -2.68 -6.29
N VAL A 370 17.80 -3.39 -5.51
CA VAL A 370 16.34 -3.24 -5.55
C VAL A 370 15.91 -1.82 -5.18
N ALA A 371 16.51 -1.20 -4.15
CA ALA A 371 16.20 0.17 -3.75
C ALA A 371 16.54 1.20 -4.85
N LYS A 372 17.68 1.02 -5.54
CA LYS A 372 18.08 1.87 -6.66
C LYS A 372 17.17 1.69 -7.87
N ALA A 373 16.90 0.45 -8.28
CA ALA A 373 16.00 0.14 -9.38
C ALA A 373 14.57 0.64 -9.12
N TYR A 374 14.04 0.46 -7.90
CA TYR A 374 12.75 1.01 -7.49
C TYR A 374 12.75 2.54 -7.57
N SER A 375 13.83 3.20 -7.16
CA SER A 375 13.94 4.66 -7.19
C SER A 375 13.99 5.20 -8.61
N ILE A 376 14.71 4.53 -9.52
CA ILE A 376 14.70 4.83 -10.96
C ILE A 376 13.28 4.65 -11.51
N ALA A 377 12.64 3.50 -11.25
CA ALA A 377 11.27 3.23 -11.70
C ALA A 377 10.28 4.29 -11.19
N ARG A 378 10.38 4.69 -9.92
CA ARG A 378 9.52 5.72 -9.29
C ARG A 378 9.63 7.07 -10.00
N VAL A 379 10.84 7.48 -10.40
CA VAL A 379 11.06 8.73 -11.14
C VAL A 379 10.58 8.60 -12.58
N LEU A 380 10.99 7.55 -13.29
CA LEU A 380 10.63 7.31 -14.68
C LEU A 380 9.11 7.16 -14.89
N ALA A 381 8.41 6.53 -13.94
CA ALA A 381 6.95 6.38 -13.97
C ALA A 381 6.18 7.64 -13.55
N ASP A 382 6.86 8.72 -13.15
CA ASP A 382 6.24 9.90 -12.53
C ASP A 382 5.28 9.53 -11.38
N ALA A 383 5.68 8.54 -10.57
CA ALA A 383 4.79 7.91 -9.61
C ALA A 383 4.34 8.86 -8.49
N ARG A 384 5.14 9.88 -8.17
CA ARG A 384 4.76 10.89 -7.17
C ARG A 384 3.57 11.72 -7.61
N THR A 385 3.53 12.13 -8.89
CA THR A 385 2.41 12.88 -9.45
C THR A 385 1.16 12.00 -9.52
N LEU A 386 1.31 10.73 -9.93
CA LEU A 386 0.21 9.76 -9.93
C LEU A 386 -0.38 9.58 -8.52
N TRP A 387 0.47 9.33 -7.52
CA TRP A 387 0.02 9.18 -6.14
C TRP A 387 -0.63 10.46 -5.61
N ALA A 388 -0.03 11.63 -5.83
CA ALA A 388 -0.61 12.89 -5.40
C ALA A 388 -2.00 13.13 -6.03
N GLY A 389 -2.17 12.79 -7.32
CA GLY A 389 -3.48 12.86 -7.98
C GLY A 389 -4.51 11.89 -7.39
N ILE A 390 -4.10 10.65 -7.07
CA ILE A 390 -4.97 9.64 -6.44
C ILE A 390 -5.32 10.04 -4.99
N ASP A 391 -4.36 10.62 -4.26
CA ASP A 391 -4.54 11.09 -2.88
C ASP A 391 -5.47 12.33 -2.84
N ALA A 392 -5.42 13.19 -3.87
CA ALA A 392 -6.27 14.38 -3.97
C ALA A 392 -7.76 14.08 -4.19
N VAL A 393 -8.10 12.91 -4.74
CA VAL A 393 -9.49 12.44 -4.92
C VAL A 393 -9.97 11.54 -3.78
N ASN A 394 -9.23 11.49 -2.67
CA ASN A 394 -9.62 10.70 -1.52
C ASN A 394 -10.99 11.15 -0.98
N LEU A 395 -11.84 10.20 -0.62
CA LEU A 395 -13.23 10.41 -0.17
C LEU A 395 -14.19 11.00 -1.22
N THR A 396 -13.73 11.35 -2.42
CA THR A 396 -14.61 11.83 -3.51
C THR A 396 -14.90 10.76 -4.56
N VAL A 397 -13.99 9.81 -4.76
CA VAL A 397 -14.20 8.62 -5.62
C VAL A 397 -14.50 7.38 -4.78
N PRO A 398 -15.13 6.33 -5.36
CA PRO A 398 -15.32 5.06 -4.66
C PRO A 398 -13.99 4.47 -4.18
N LYS A 399 -13.95 3.97 -2.93
CA LYS A 399 -12.76 3.33 -2.33
C LYS A 399 -12.14 2.28 -3.25
N GLN A 400 -12.98 1.44 -3.87
CA GLN A 400 -12.52 0.38 -4.76
C GLN A 400 -11.76 0.94 -5.96
N ALA A 401 -12.29 1.99 -6.59
CA ALA A 401 -11.66 2.64 -7.73
C ALA A 401 -10.31 3.28 -7.36
N GLN A 402 -10.21 3.89 -6.17
CA GLN A 402 -8.93 4.41 -5.66
C GLN A 402 -7.89 3.30 -5.47
N LEU A 403 -8.29 2.17 -4.89
CA LEU A 403 -7.40 1.01 -4.74
C LEU A 403 -7.02 0.42 -6.09
N ASP A 404 -7.95 0.36 -7.06
CA ASP A 404 -7.71 -0.07 -8.44
C ASP A 404 -6.61 0.78 -9.10
N ALA A 405 -6.70 2.11 -8.97
CA ALA A 405 -5.69 3.05 -9.45
C ALA A 405 -4.32 2.82 -8.77
N LEU A 406 -4.28 2.64 -7.45
CA LEU A 406 -3.03 2.35 -6.72
C LEU A 406 -2.37 1.04 -7.19
N ALA A 407 -3.16 0.00 -7.50
CA ALA A 407 -2.60 -1.25 -8.01
C ALA A 407 -2.05 -1.16 -9.43
N LEU A 408 -2.60 -0.27 -10.28
CA LEU A 408 -2.00 0.00 -11.59
C LEU A 408 -0.60 0.59 -11.42
N VAL A 409 -0.44 1.59 -10.54
CA VAL A 409 0.86 2.19 -10.23
C VAL A 409 1.81 1.14 -9.63
N TRP A 410 1.32 0.32 -8.69
CA TRP A 410 2.08 -0.79 -8.11
C TRP A 410 2.58 -1.77 -9.18
N THR A 411 1.73 -2.15 -10.12
CA THR A 411 2.07 -3.09 -11.20
C THR A 411 3.12 -2.52 -12.12
N GLN A 412 2.98 -1.25 -12.52
CA GLN A 412 3.95 -0.53 -13.34
C GLN A 412 5.31 -0.46 -12.64
N LEU A 413 5.34 -0.06 -11.37
CA LEU A 413 6.59 0.06 -10.60
C LEU A 413 7.28 -1.28 -10.39
N ARG A 414 6.51 -2.35 -10.10
CA ARG A 414 7.06 -3.70 -10.02
C ARG A 414 7.68 -4.13 -11.35
N SER A 415 6.97 -3.93 -12.46
CA SER A 415 7.45 -4.31 -13.80
C SER A 415 8.75 -3.59 -14.15
N MET A 416 8.78 -2.26 -14.00
CA MET A 416 9.95 -1.44 -14.29
C MET A 416 11.13 -1.78 -13.37
N THR A 417 10.88 -1.98 -12.08
CA THR A 417 11.94 -2.37 -11.13
C THR A 417 12.56 -3.69 -11.55
N ARG A 418 11.74 -4.71 -11.85
CA ARG A 418 12.24 -6.01 -12.32
C ARG A 418 13.03 -5.89 -13.61
N TRP A 419 12.53 -5.12 -14.57
CA TRP A 419 13.21 -4.92 -15.86
C TRP A 419 14.59 -4.31 -15.67
N LEU A 420 14.70 -3.26 -14.84
CA LEU A 420 15.97 -2.59 -14.53
C LEU A 420 16.96 -3.53 -13.84
N LEU A 421 16.50 -4.40 -12.93
CA LEU A 421 17.35 -5.37 -12.25
C LEU A 421 17.90 -6.45 -13.18
N ASN A 422 17.18 -6.76 -14.26
CA ASN A 422 17.59 -7.73 -15.26
C ASN A 422 18.45 -7.13 -16.40
N LEU A 423 18.78 -5.84 -16.35
CA LEU A 423 19.69 -5.23 -17.32
C LEU A 423 21.13 -5.73 -17.10
N PRO A 424 21.74 -6.43 -18.07
CA PRO A 424 23.09 -6.96 -17.90
C PRO A 424 24.14 -5.84 -17.84
N GLY A 425 25.02 -5.88 -16.84
CA GLY A 425 26.23 -5.06 -16.79
C GLY A 425 26.01 -3.57 -16.52
N GLU A 426 24.80 -3.14 -16.13
CA GLU A 426 24.55 -1.74 -15.78
C GLU A 426 24.75 -1.50 -14.29
N ASP A 427 25.56 -0.49 -13.97
CA ASP A 427 25.53 0.18 -12.68
C ASP A 427 24.20 0.94 -12.58
N LEU A 428 23.36 0.58 -11.60
CA LEU A 428 22.07 1.21 -11.33
C LEU A 428 22.22 2.63 -10.74
N ASP A 429 22.97 3.49 -11.43
CA ASP A 429 23.07 4.91 -11.12
C ASP A 429 21.76 5.62 -11.45
N ILE A 430 21.13 6.17 -10.41
CA ILE A 430 19.75 6.65 -10.53
C ILE A 430 19.67 7.84 -11.50
N ALA A 431 20.60 8.78 -11.41
CA ALA A 431 20.57 9.99 -12.24
C ALA A 431 20.87 9.67 -13.72
N ALA A 432 21.85 8.80 -13.98
CA ALA A 432 22.22 8.39 -15.31
C ALA A 432 21.10 7.58 -15.99
N SER A 433 20.47 6.63 -15.29
CA SER A 433 19.35 5.87 -15.83
C SER A 433 18.15 6.78 -16.13
N VAL A 434 17.81 7.72 -15.22
CA VAL A 434 16.74 8.69 -15.46
C VAL A 434 17.04 9.56 -16.68
N LYS A 435 18.27 10.05 -16.82
CA LYS A 435 18.70 10.82 -17.99
C LYS A 435 18.62 10.02 -19.28
N ARG A 436 19.03 8.75 -19.25
CA ARG A 436 19.06 7.85 -20.42
C ARG A 436 17.66 7.54 -20.94
N PHE A 437 16.73 7.17 -20.04
CA PHE A 437 15.42 6.68 -20.46
C PHE A 437 14.34 7.78 -20.48
N GLY A 438 14.48 8.84 -19.68
CA GLY A 438 13.41 9.82 -19.41
C GLY A 438 12.82 10.48 -20.67
N ALA A 439 13.67 10.97 -21.57
CA ALA A 439 13.21 11.61 -22.81
C ALA A 439 12.44 10.64 -23.73
N GLY A 440 12.87 9.37 -23.79
CA GLY A 440 12.20 8.36 -24.59
C GLY A 440 10.84 7.97 -24.00
N ILE A 441 10.75 7.86 -22.66
CA ILE A 441 9.47 7.61 -21.99
C ILE A 441 8.47 8.73 -22.27
N GLU A 442 8.92 9.98 -22.19
CA GLU A 442 8.04 11.13 -22.45
C GLU A 442 7.59 11.19 -23.91
N ALA A 443 8.49 10.89 -24.85
CA ALA A 443 8.14 10.75 -26.26
C ALA A 443 7.10 9.64 -26.49
N LEU A 444 7.20 8.51 -25.79
CA LEU A 444 6.17 7.46 -25.85
C LEU A 444 4.83 7.95 -25.29
N ARG A 445 4.82 8.55 -24.11
CA ARG A 445 3.59 9.07 -23.47
C ARG A 445 2.84 10.04 -24.37
N SER A 446 3.57 10.99 -24.95
CA SER A 446 3.03 11.99 -25.86
C SER A 446 2.51 11.41 -27.17
N SER A 447 3.02 10.26 -27.62
CA SER A 447 2.63 9.61 -28.88
C SER A 447 1.75 8.37 -28.71
N LEU A 448 1.45 7.95 -27.47
CA LEU A 448 0.86 6.66 -27.16
C LEU A 448 -0.43 6.41 -27.93
N GLY A 449 -1.39 7.33 -27.88
CA GLY A 449 -2.68 7.16 -28.56
C GLY A 449 -2.57 6.94 -30.08
N GLN A 450 -1.53 7.48 -30.72
CA GLN A 450 -1.25 7.27 -32.14
C GLN A 450 -0.43 6.00 -32.41
N ALA A 451 0.38 5.59 -31.43
CA ALA A 451 1.23 4.41 -31.52
C ALA A 451 0.49 3.09 -31.30
N LEU A 452 -0.59 3.10 -30.51
CA LEU A 452 -1.41 1.93 -30.23
C LEU A 452 -2.05 1.37 -31.51
N SER A 453 -2.15 0.03 -31.55
CA SER A 453 -2.92 -0.70 -32.55
C SER A 453 -4.42 -0.35 -32.42
N GLU A 454 -5.24 -0.61 -33.44
CA GLU A 454 -6.67 -0.30 -33.38
C GLU A 454 -7.39 -0.95 -32.18
N PRO A 455 -7.18 -2.25 -31.87
CA PRO A 455 -7.75 -2.85 -30.66
C PRO A 455 -7.27 -2.18 -29.37
N ASP A 456 -5.96 -1.96 -29.24
CA ASP A 456 -5.39 -1.36 -28.02
C ASP A 456 -5.87 0.09 -27.84
N ARG A 457 -6.07 0.83 -28.93
CA ARG A 457 -6.59 2.21 -28.90
C ARG A 457 -8.04 2.25 -28.42
N ALA A 458 -8.86 1.27 -28.82
CA ALA A 458 -10.23 1.14 -28.34
C ALA A 458 -10.24 0.82 -26.83
N GLU A 459 -9.42 -0.13 -26.38
CA GLU A 459 -9.28 -0.48 -24.96
C GLU A 459 -8.79 0.72 -24.12
N TYR A 460 -7.81 1.48 -24.62
CA TYR A 460 -7.33 2.70 -23.98
C TYR A 460 -8.44 3.76 -23.84
N ALA A 461 -9.24 3.97 -24.89
CA ALA A 461 -10.34 4.92 -24.87
C ALA A 461 -11.46 4.50 -23.91
N GLU A 462 -11.78 3.22 -23.85
CA GLU A 462 -12.77 2.66 -22.91
C GLU A 462 -12.29 2.78 -21.46
N ALA A 463 -11.04 2.39 -21.17
CA ALA A 463 -10.46 2.52 -19.84
C ALA A 463 -10.43 3.98 -19.37
N ARG A 464 -10.08 4.92 -20.26
CA ARG A 464 -10.12 6.36 -19.97
C ARG A 464 -11.53 6.82 -19.60
N ALA A 465 -12.55 6.43 -20.37
CA ALA A 465 -13.93 6.77 -20.08
C ALA A 465 -14.38 6.18 -18.73
N GLN A 466 -14.02 4.92 -18.44
CA GLN A 466 -14.33 4.27 -17.17
C GLN A 466 -13.74 5.01 -15.96
N TRP A 467 -12.49 5.45 -16.03
CA TRP A 467 -11.87 6.24 -14.96
C TRP A 467 -12.58 7.58 -14.77
N MET A 468 -12.97 8.25 -15.85
CA MET A 468 -13.74 9.50 -15.78
C MET A 468 -15.12 9.29 -15.14
N ASP A 469 -15.82 8.22 -15.51
CA ASP A 469 -17.13 7.86 -14.94
C ASP A 469 -17.04 7.53 -13.44
N GLN A 470 -15.89 7.04 -12.97
CA GLN A 470 -15.62 6.80 -11.55
C GLN A 470 -15.24 8.07 -10.76
N GLY A 471 -15.15 9.23 -11.42
CA GLY A 471 -14.90 10.52 -10.81
C GLY A 471 -13.44 10.99 -10.86
N PHE A 472 -12.55 10.31 -11.59
CA PHE A 472 -11.18 10.79 -11.80
C PHE A 472 -11.17 11.92 -12.84
N GLY A 473 -10.42 12.98 -12.55
CA GLY A 473 -10.22 14.09 -13.50
C GLY A 473 -9.56 13.61 -14.79
N GLN A 474 -9.84 14.29 -15.91
CA GLN A 474 -9.40 13.89 -17.25
C GLN A 474 -7.91 13.56 -17.34
N GLU A 475 -7.04 14.40 -16.79
CA GLU A 475 -5.58 14.20 -16.83
C GLU A 475 -5.16 12.92 -16.12
N LEU A 476 -5.73 12.65 -14.93
CA LEU A 476 -5.41 11.46 -14.16
C LEU A 476 -6.01 10.20 -14.81
N ALA A 477 -7.22 10.28 -15.35
CA ALA A 477 -7.86 9.20 -16.07
C ALA A 477 -7.05 8.78 -17.32
N GLU A 478 -6.53 9.74 -18.09
CA GLU A 478 -5.63 9.49 -19.22
C GLU A 478 -4.34 8.79 -18.77
N LYS A 479 -3.72 9.29 -17.71
CA LYS A 479 -2.51 8.68 -17.14
C LYS A 479 -2.76 7.25 -16.65
N LEU A 480 -3.85 6.99 -15.93
CA LEU A 480 -4.22 5.67 -15.42
C LEU A 480 -4.54 4.69 -16.55
N ALA A 481 -5.32 5.10 -17.55
CA ALA A 481 -5.64 4.29 -18.73
C ALA A 481 -4.39 3.93 -19.54
N ALA A 482 -3.35 4.77 -19.51
CA ALA A 482 -2.12 4.55 -20.24
C ALA A 482 -1.17 3.54 -19.56
N LEU A 483 -1.28 3.33 -18.23
CA LEU A 483 -0.34 2.49 -17.46
C LEU A 483 -0.22 1.05 -17.98
N PRO A 484 -1.30 0.31 -18.29
CA PRO A 484 -1.19 -1.05 -18.83
C PRO A 484 -0.31 -1.14 -20.09
N PHE A 485 -0.42 -0.15 -20.98
CA PHE A 485 0.35 -0.07 -22.23
C PHE A 485 1.80 0.43 -22.01
N GLN A 486 2.08 1.08 -20.89
CA GLN A 486 3.42 1.54 -20.51
C GLN A 486 4.26 0.43 -19.84
N THR A 487 3.73 -0.77 -19.63
CA THR A 487 4.50 -1.88 -19.06
C THR A 487 5.70 -2.29 -19.92
N SER A 488 5.64 -2.09 -21.24
CA SER A 488 6.72 -2.32 -22.21
C SER A 488 7.54 -1.07 -22.56
N VAL A 489 7.31 0.06 -21.87
CA VAL A 489 7.94 1.35 -22.20
C VAL A 489 9.47 1.25 -22.27
N LEU A 490 10.09 0.57 -21.30
CA LEU A 490 11.55 0.48 -21.21
C LEU A 490 12.13 -0.37 -22.34
N ASP A 491 11.41 -1.40 -22.79
CA ASP A 491 11.79 -2.21 -23.93
C ASP A 491 11.74 -1.41 -25.25
N ILE A 492 10.68 -0.62 -25.45
CA ILE A 492 10.52 0.25 -26.62
C ILE A 492 11.64 1.30 -26.64
N VAL A 493 11.87 1.98 -25.51
CA VAL A 493 12.90 3.03 -25.42
C VAL A 493 14.29 2.43 -25.60
N ARG A 494 14.58 1.25 -25.05
CA ARG A 494 15.87 0.57 -25.26
C ARG A 494 16.09 0.27 -26.74
N VAL A 495 15.12 -0.32 -27.44
CA VAL A 495 15.26 -0.59 -28.89
C VAL A 495 15.48 0.70 -29.68
N ALA A 496 14.78 1.79 -29.32
CA ALA A 496 14.97 3.09 -29.95
C ALA A 496 16.39 3.64 -29.75
N LEU A 497 16.93 3.54 -28.54
CA LEU A 497 18.30 3.98 -28.22
C LEU A 497 19.34 3.10 -28.93
N ASP A 498 19.23 1.78 -28.83
CA ASP A 498 20.21 0.84 -29.37
C ASP A 498 20.26 0.82 -30.91
N LYS A 499 19.16 1.21 -31.57
CA LYS A 499 19.05 1.29 -33.02
C LYS A 499 19.05 2.72 -33.57
N GLU A 500 19.19 3.72 -32.69
CA GLU A 500 19.13 5.14 -33.04
C GLU A 500 17.86 5.53 -33.84
N LEU A 501 16.72 4.97 -33.43
CA LEU A 501 15.41 5.18 -34.04
C LEU A 501 14.53 6.12 -33.21
N ALA A 502 13.53 6.73 -33.85
CA ALA A 502 12.54 7.52 -33.14
C ALA A 502 11.62 6.62 -32.30
N VAL A 503 11.42 6.96 -31.02
CA VAL A 503 10.55 6.19 -30.11
C VAL A 503 9.13 5.98 -30.66
N PRO A 504 8.44 6.97 -31.26
CA PRO A 504 7.11 6.75 -31.83
C PRO A 504 7.09 5.69 -32.95
N ASP A 505 8.16 5.57 -33.74
CA ASP A 505 8.24 4.56 -34.81
C ASP A 505 8.43 3.16 -34.21
N VAL A 506 9.30 3.03 -33.21
CA VAL A 506 9.49 1.76 -32.48
C VAL A 506 8.20 1.34 -31.79
N ALA A 507 7.48 2.28 -31.17
CA ALA A 507 6.22 2.03 -30.50
C ALA A 507 5.13 1.55 -31.46
N ARG A 508 4.95 2.24 -32.61
CA ARG A 508 3.99 1.83 -33.66
C ARG A 508 4.27 0.41 -34.14
N THR A 509 5.54 0.09 -34.39
CA THR A 509 5.92 -1.27 -34.78
C THR A 509 5.73 -2.27 -33.64
N TYR A 510 6.02 -1.90 -32.38
CA TYR A 510 5.84 -2.77 -31.22
C TYR A 510 4.38 -3.16 -30.99
N PHE A 511 3.47 -2.19 -30.91
CA PHE A 511 2.05 -2.45 -30.72
C PHE A 511 1.42 -3.09 -31.96
N GLY A 512 1.79 -2.65 -33.17
CA GLY A 512 1.30 -3.25 -34.40
C GLY A 512 1.70 -4.72 -34.54
N LEU A 513 2.96 -5.07 -34.23
CA LEU A 513 3.42 -6.46 -34.22
C LEU A 513 2.73 -7.26 -33.10
N GLY A 514 2.57 -6.68 -31.91
CA GLY A 514 1.89 -7.30 -30.78
C GLY A 514 0.43 -7.64 -31.09
N GLY A 515 -0.30 -6.74 -31.76
CA GLY A 515 -1.66 -6.97 -32.22
C GLY A 515 -1.73 -8.06 -33.30
N ALA A 516 -0.84 -7.99 -34.30
CA ALA A 516 -0.82 -8.94 -35.42
C ALA A 516 -0.45 -10.37 -35.00
N LEU A 517 0.43 -10.52 -34.00
CA LEU A 517 0.85 -11.82 -33.46
C LEU A 517 0.10 -12.19 -32.16
N HIS A 518 -0.93 -11.45 -31.76
CA HIS A 518 -1.69 -11.71 -30.53
C HIS A 518 -0.84 -11.82 -29.25
N LEU A 519 0.27 -11.08 -29.17
CA LEU A 519 1.22 -11.16 -28.05
C LEU A 519 0.65 -10.55 -26.77
N SER A 520 -0.21 -9.53 -26.87
CA SER A 520 -0.93 -8.97 -25.71
C SER A 520 -1.84 -10.02 -25.07
N TRP A 521 -2.57 -10.79 -25.89
CA TRP A 521 -3.39 -11.91 -25.42
C TRP A 521 -2.53 -12.99 -24.77
N LEU A 522 -1.41 -13.38 -25.40
CA LEU A 522 -0.51 -14.38 -24.84
C LEU A 522 0.05 -13.94 -23.47
N ALA A 523 0.46 -12.66 -23.35
CA ALA A 523 0.92 -12.09 -22.09
C ALA A 523 -0.17 -12.11 -21.00
N HIS A 524 -1.43 -11.82 -21.36
CA HIS A 524 -2.56 -11.92 -20.44
C HIS A 524 -2.75 -13.36 -19.95
N ARG A 525 -2.78 -14.33 -20.86
CA ARG A 525 -2.92 -15.75 -20.51
C ARG A 525 -1.78 -16.28 -19.66
N VAL A 526 -0.54 -15.82 -19.89
CA VAL A 526 0.60 -16.14 -19.02
C VAL A 526 0.39 -15.57 -17.61
N ASN A 527 -0.14 -14.35 -17.48
CA ASN A 527 -0.43 -13.78 -16.16
C ASN A 527 -1.50 -14.55 -15.39
N GLU A 528 -2.49 -15.13 -16.09
CA GLU A 528 -3.56 -15.96 -15.50
C GLU A 528 -3.09 -17.35 -15.06
N LEU A 529 -1.88 -17.79 -15.45
CA LEU A 529 -1.37 -19.10 -15.05
C LEU A 529 -1.34 -19.26 -13.52
N PRO A 530 -1.80 -20.40 -12.98
CA PRO A 530 -1.86 -20.62 -11.55
C PRO A 530 -0.44 -20.62 -10.94
N VAL A 531 -0.33 -20.03 -9.75
CA VAL A 531 0.93 -20.00 -8.98
C VAL A 531 0.73 -20.76 -7.68
N GLU A 532 1.29 -21.96 -7.64
CA GLU A 532 1.18 -22.86 -6.48
C GLU A 532 2.43 -22.86 -5.60
N GLY A 533 3.55 -22.34 -6.11
CA GLY A 533 4.79 -22.24 -5.38
C GLY A 533 5.79 -21.29 -6.06
N ARG A 534 6.99 -21.19 -5.46
CA ARG A 534 8.06 -20.30 -5.91
C ARG A 534 8.44 -20.52 -7.38
N TRP A 535 8.58 -21.78 -7.81
CA TRP A 535 9.00 -22.09 -9.18
C TRP A 535 7.96 -21.72 -10.24
N HIS A 536 6.66 -21.84 -9.95
CA HIS A 536 5.61 -21.33 -10.84
C HIS A 536 5.68 -19.81 -10.94
N ALA A 537 5.90 -19.10 -9.83
CA ALA A 537 6.05 -17.64 -9.85
C ALA A 537 7.24 -17.20 -10.72
N LEU A 538 8.39 -17.87 -10.58
CA LEU A 538 9.59 -17.64 -11.39
C LEU A 538 9.35 -17.97 -12.86
N ALA A 539 8.75 -19.12 -13.17
CA ALA A 539 8.44 -19.53 -14.54
C ALA A 539 7.52 -18.52 -15.23
N ARG A 540 6.47 -18.05 -14.55
CA ARG A 540 5.57 -17.02 -15.09
C ARG A 540 6.30 -15.72 -15.36
N GLY A 541 7.18 -15.30 -14.44
CA GLY A 541 8.05 -14.15 -14.63
C GLY A 541 8.96 -14.29 -15.86
N SER A 542 9.65 -15.43 -15.98
CA SER A 542 10.56 -15.75 -17.10
C SER A 542 9.83 -15.74 -18.44
N LEU A 543 8.65 -16.36 -18.53
CA LEU A 543 7.85 -16.39 -19.76
C LEU A 543 7.47 -14.97 -20.23
N LEU A 544 7.11 -14.08 -19.30
CA LEU A 544 6.79 -12.69 -19.63
C LEU A 544 8.04 -11.88 -20.04
N ASP A 545 9.16 -12.10 -19.36
CA ASP A 545 10.44 -11.45 -19.69
C ASP A 545 10.93 -11.88 -21.09
N GLU A 546 10.87 -13.19 -21.37
CA GLU A 546 11.21 -13.75 -22.67
C GLU A 546 10.26 -13.27 -23.77
N LEU A 547 8.95 -13.22 -23.53
CA LEU A 547 7.98 -12.71 -24.51
C LEU A 547 8.30 -11.28 -24.92
N ARG A 548 8.54 -10.40 -23.95
CA ARG A 548 8.96 -9.02 -24.22
C ARG A 548 10.28 -8.96 -24.98
N ALA A 549 11.28 -9.71 -24.55
CA ALA A 549 12.58 -9.75 -25.22
C ALA A 549 12.47 -10.22 -26.68
N ARG A 550 11.65 -11.23 -26.97
CA ARG A 550 11.39 -11.70 -28.34
C ARG A 550 10.65 -10.64 -29.15
N GLN A 551 9.63 -10.01 -28.59
CA GLN A 551 8.91 -8.93 -29.27
C GLN A 551 9.84 -7.77 -29.62
N SER A 552 10.67 -7.30 -28.69
CA SER A 552 11.67 -6.26 -28.93
C SER A 552 12.67 -6.63 -30.03
N ALA A 553 13.15 -7.87 -30.04
CA ALA A 553 14.06 -8.35 -31.09
C ALA A 553 13.39 -8.37 -32.47
N LEU A 554 12.14 -8.82 -32.56
CA LEU A 554 11.36 -8.77 -33.80
C LEU A 554 11.12 -7.33 -34.25
N VAL A 555 10.79 -6.41 -33.35
CA VAL A 555 10.60 -4.98 -33.68
C VAL A 555 11.87 -4.39 -34.26
N ALA A 556 13.03 -4.67 -33.66
CA ALA A 556 14.32 -4.22 -34.20
C ALA A 556 14.60 -4.79 -35.60
N GLN A 557 14.24 -6.05 -35.85
CA GLN A 557 14.36 -6.67 -37.18
C GLN A 557 13.41 -6.05 -38.20
N VAL A 558 12.14 -5.85 -37.85
CA VAL A 558 11.14 -5.20 -38.72
C VAL A 558 11.63 -3.82 -39.12
N LEU A 559 12.13 -3.03 -38.17
CA LEU A 559 12.61 -1.68 -38.44
C LEU A 559 13.92 -1.66 -39.23
N ALA A 560 14.75 -2.69 -39.13
CA ALA A 560 15.93 -2.85 -39.99
C ALA A 560 15.56 -3.32 -41.41
N SER A 561 14.37 -3.91 -41.61
CA SER A 561 13.95 -4.47 -42.89
C SER A 561 13.35 -3.42 -43.83
N GLY A 562 14.05 -3.14 -44.92
CA GLY A 562 13.55 -2.33 -46.04
C GLY A 562 13.51 -0.81 -45.81
N GLN A 563 12.90 -0.12 -46.77
CA GLN A 563 12.73 1.34 -46.79
C GLN A 563 11.26 1.71 -46.54
N GLY A 564 10.98 2.94 -46.10
CA GLY A 564 9.62 3.45 -45.88
C GLY A 564 9.30 3.72 -44.41
N SER A 565 8.02 4.06 -44.13
CA SER A 565 7.52 4.32 -42.77
C SER A 565 7.52 3.05 -41.90
N SER A 566 7.41 3.22 -40.59
CA SER A 566 7.30 2.10 -39.64
C SER A 566 6.09 1.20 -39.94
N GLU A 567 4.95 1.76 -40.36
CA GLU A 567 3.79 0.95 -40.77
C GLU A 567 4.05 0.18 -42.06
N GLN A 568 4.72 0.81 -43.04
CA GLN A 568 5.05 0.15 -44.31
C GLN A 568 6.02 -1.01 -44.12
N ARG A 569 7.04 -0.84 -43.26
CA ARG A 569 7.98 -1.91 -42.91
C ARG A 569 7.27 -3.06 -42.20
N LEU A 570 6.41 -2.75 -41.22
CA LEU A 570 5.59 -3.76 -40.53
C LEU A 570 4.68 -4.52 -41.49
N ALA A 571 3.94 -3.81 -42.36
CA ALA A 571 3.05 -4.43 -43.34
C ALA A 571 3.80 -5.32 -44.33
N THR A 572 4.99 -4.89 -44.78
CA THR A 572 5.86 -5.69 -45.64
C THR A 572 6.36 -6.94 -44.92
N TRP A 573 6.81 -6.80 -43.68
CA TRP A 573 7.29 -7.91 -42.86
C TRP A 573 6.19 -8.95 -42.60
N LEU A 574 4.96 -8.51 -42.34
CA LEU A 574 3.81 -9.41 -42.12
C LEU A 574 3.37 -10.14 -43.39
N LYS A 575 3.61 -9.56 -44.58
CA LYS A 575 3.22 -10.14 -45.88
C LYS A 575 4.33 -10.92 -46.57
N ARG A 576 5.50 -11.08 -45.93
CA ARG A 576 6.62 -11.80 -46.50
C ARG A 576 6.26 -13.27 -46.73
N ASP A 577 6.81 -13.87 -47.78
CA ASP A 577 6.62 -15.30 -48.05
C ASP A 577 7.52 -16.14 -47.12
N ASP A 578 7.03 -16.36 -45.90
CA ASP A 578 7.73 -17.08 -44.85
C ASP A 578 6.81 -18.14 -44.24
N SER A 579 7.21 -19.41 -44.38
CA SER A 579 6.47 -20.55 -43.85
C SER A 579 6.42 -20.57 -42.32
N GLY A 580 7.47 -20.10 -41.65
CA GLY A 580 7.54 -20.01 -40.20
C GLY A 580 6.58 -18.96 -39.63
N LEU A 581 6.45 -17.81 -40.29
CA LEU A 581 5.49 -16.76 -39.95
C LEU A 581 4.05 -17.28 -40.11
N ARG A 582 3.72 -17.88 -41.26
CA ARG A 582 2.39 -18.47 -41.50
C ARG A 582 2.03 -19.53 -40.47
N PHE A 583 2.97 -20.42 -40.16
CA PHE A 583 2.77 -21.47 -39.15
C PHE A 583 2.56 -20.87 -37.75
N THR A 584 3.36 -19.85 -37.37
CA THR A 584 3.26 -19.22 -36.05
C THR A 584 1.93 -18.50 -35.88
N LEU A 585 1.47 -17.76 -36.89
CA LEU A 585 0.14 -17.12 -36.89
C LEU A 585 -0.98 -18.16 -36.71
N ALA A 586 -0.97 -19.22 -37.52
CA ALA A 586 -1.98 -20.27 -37.45
C ALA A 586 -2.00 -20.97 -36.07
N MET A 587 -0.84 -21.24 -35.49
CA MET A 587 -0.74 -21.79 -34.13
C MET A 587 -1.32 -20.84 -33.09
N LEU A 588 -0.96 -19.55 -33.13
CA LEU A 588 -1.44 -18.58 -32.15
C LEU A 588 -2.97 -18.39 -32.25
N ASP A 589 -3.52 -18.42 -33.46
CA ASP A 589 -4.96 -18.44 -33.68
C ASP A 589 -5.64 -19.70 -33.14
N GLU A 590 -5.03 -20.88 -33.34
CA GLU A 590 -5.53 -22.13 -32.75
C GLU A 590 -5.53 -22.07 -31.22
N LEU A 591 -4.44 -21.60 -30.61
CA LEU A 591 -4.31 -21.46 -29.16
C LEU A 591 -5.34 -20.48 -28.58
N ARG A 592 -5.71 -19.43 -29.30
CA ARG A 592 -6.81 -18.53 -28.90
C ARG A 592 -8.17 -19.20 -28.85
N GLY A 593 -8.37 -20.27 -29.62
CA GLY A 593 -9.58 -21.09 -29.58
C GLY A 593 -9.65 -22.01 -28.35
N GLN A 594 -8.54 -22.21 -27.64
CA GLN A 594 -8.50 -23.08 -26.46
C GLN A 594 -8.96 -22.35 -25.20
N ARG A 595 -9.74 -23.05 -24.35
CA ARG A 595 -10.25 -22.49 -23.09
C ARG A 595 -9.19 -22.39 -21.99
N GLU A 596 -8.24 -23.31 -21.98
CA GLU A 596 -7.22 -23.42 -20.94
C GLU A 596 -5.83 -23.40 -21.57
N MET A 597 -4.88 -22.78 -20.87
CA MET A 597 -3.46 -22.77 -21.25
C MET A 597 -2.66 -23.10 -20.00
N ASP A 598 -1.70 -24.02 -20.13
CA ASP A 598 -0.77 -24.39 -19.08
C ASP A 598 0.65 -23.85 -19.36
N TYR A 599 1.57 -24.05 -18.41
CA TYR A 599 2.97 -23.59 -18.56
C TYR A 599 3.66 -24.20 -19.79
N PRO A 600 3.57 -25.52 -20.07
CA PRO A 600 4.12 -26.10 -21.30
C PRO A 600 3.58 -25.44 -22.57
N THR A 601 2.26 -25.25 -22.67
CA THR A 601 1.63 -24.64 -23.86
C THR A 601 2.12 -23.19 -24.05
N ALA A 602 2.19 -22.41 -22.96
CA ALA A 602 2.75 -21.07 -22.99
C ALA A 602 4.21 -21.04 -23.46
N SER A 603 5.02 -21.97 -22.96
CA SER A 603 6.42 -22.11 -23.35
C SER A 603 6.58 -22.46 -24.82
N VAL A 604 5.72 -23.33 -25.37
CA VAL A 604 5.72 -23.70 -26.79
C VAL A 604 5.35 -22.50 -27.67
N ALA A 605 4.29 -21.77 -27.31
CA ALA A 605 3.88 -20.56 -28.01
C ALA A 605 5.03 -19.53 -28.07
N LEU A 606 5.69 -19.32 -26.92
CA LEU A 606 6.81 -18.41 -26.81
C LEU A 606 8.04 -18.86 -27.61
N GLN A 607 8.34 -20.16 -27.61
CA GLN A 607 9.42 -20.72 -28.41
C GLN A 607 9.19 -20.48 -29.91
N ARG A 608 7.93 -20.56 -30.39
CA ARG A 608 7.60 -20.25 -31.79
C ARG A 608 7.80 -18.79 -32.13
N VAL A 609 7.35 -17.88 -31.26
CA VAL A 609 7.67 -16.44 -31.42
C VAL A 609 9.18 -16.22 -31.45
N GLY A 610 9.94 -16.94 -30.61
CA GLY A 610 11.40 -16.92 -30.62
C GLY A 610 12.05 -17.45 -31.91
N GLN A 611 11.46 -18.45 -32.56
CA GLN A 611 11.94 -18.96 -33.85
C GLN A 611 11.82 -17.93 -34.97
N LEU A 612 10.80 -17.06 -34.93
CA LEU A 612 10.69 -15.94 -35.89
C LEU A 612 11.87 -14.98 -35.80
N VAL A 613 12.45 -14.80 -34.62
CA VAL A 613 13.66 -13.98 -34.42
C VAL A 613 14.88 -14.66 -35.07
N ALA A 614 14.99 -15.97 -34.97
CA ALA A 614 16.17 -16.71 -35.46
C ALA A 614 16.20 -16.90 -36.99
N HIS A 615 15.04 -16.95 -37.66
CA HIS A 615 14.94 -17.25 -39.10
C HIS A 615 14.95 -16.00 -40.00
N ALA A 616 14.99 -14.80 -39.42
CA ALA A 616 15.02 -13.53 -40.17
C ALA A 616 16.45 -12.97 -40.38
N GLY A 617 17.48 -13.80 -40.17
CA GLY A 617 18.90 -13.45 -40.33
C GLY A 617 19.48 -13.92 -41.65
#